data_AF-A0A8M1F901-F1
#
_entry.id   AF-A0A8M1F901-F1
#
_cell.length_a   1.000
_cell.length_b   1.000
_cell.length_c   1.000
_cell.angle_alpha   90.00
_cell.angle_beta   90.00
_cell.angle_gamma   90.00
#
_symmetry.space_group_name_H-M   'P 1'
#
loop_
_entity.id
_entity.type
_entity.pdbx_description
1 polymer ?
#
loop_
_entity_poly.entity_id
_entity_poly.type
_entity_poly.pdbx_seq_one_letter_code
_entity_poly.pdbx_strand_id
1 'polypeptide(L)'
;MHPPGAAGIAETIHQSRHPDPAAGPHPVGRGVAGRLIIHADELAQMWKVLSLPTDLFNSVMNVGRFTEEIEWLKFLALACSSLGVTIAKTLKIVCEVLSSDHDGGPPRIPFSTFQFLYTYIAEVDGEISASHVSRMLSYIEQEVIGPDGLIKVNDFTQNPRVRLE
;
A
#
# COMPACT_ATOMS: atom_id res chain seq x y z
N MET A 1 -38.30 35.21 -64.72
CA MET A 1 -37.63 33.91 -64.96
C MET A 1 -36.28 33.98 -64.27
N HIS A 2 -35.98 33.02 -63.39
CA HIS A 2 -34.85 33.02 -62.46
C HIS A 2 -33.48 33.22 -63.12
N PRO A 3 -32.54 33.83 -62.37
CA PRO A 3 -31.16 33.36 -62.33
C PRO A 3 -30.82 32.69 -60.97
N PRO A 4 -29.80 31.80 -60.95
CA PRO A 4 -29.42 31.01 -59.78
C PRO A 4 -28.33 31.67 -58.92
N GLY A 5 -28.41 31.36 -57.62
CA GLY A 5 -27.31 31.08 -56.68
C GLY A 5 -26.00 31.86 -56.75
N ALA A 6 -25.77 32.70 -55.74
CA ALA A 6 -24.45 32.95 -55.20
C ALA A 6 -24.54 33.08 -53.68
N ALA A 7 -23.59 32.43 -53.02
CA ALA A 7 -23.49 32.22 -51.60
C ALA A 7 -23.10 33.48 -50.81
N GLY A 8 -23.51 33.49 -49.55
CA GLY A 8 -22.63 33.84 -48.44
C GLY A 8 -22.76 35.26 -47.88
N ILE A 9 -23.47 35.38 -46.76
CA ILE A 9 -23.28 36.22 -45.55
C ILE A 9 -24.59 36.06 -44.74
N ALA A 10 -24.70 36.04 -43.42
CA ALA A 10 -23.86 36.33 -42.26
C ALA A 10 -24.19 35.22 -41.20
N GLU A 11 -23.61 35.08 -40.01
CA GLU A 11 -23.35 36.11 -39.01
C GLU A 11 -22.56 35.49 -37.84
N THR A 12 -21.66 36.29 -37.30
CA THR A 12 -20.98 36.24 -36.00
C THR A 12 -21.70 35.50 -34.89
N ILE A 13 -21.01 34.55 -34.21
CA ILE A 13 -21.13 34.37 -32.75
C ILE A 13 -19.77 34.05 -32.13
N HIS A 14 -19.44 34.90 -31.17
CA HIS A 14 -18.36 34.88 -30.20
C HIS A 14 -18.55 33.72 -29.20
N GLN A 15 -17.59 32.81 -28.99
CA GLN A 15 -17.57 32.07 -27.72
C GLN A 15 -16.23 31.37 -27.41
N SER A 16 -15.57 31.92 -26.39
CA SER A 16 -14.96 31.24 -25.24
C SER A 16 -13.93 30.13 -25.46
N ARG A 17 -12.73 30.43 -24.94
CA ARG A 17 -11.86 29.49 -24.21
C ARG A 17 -12.67 28.36 -23.57
N HIS A 18 -12.32 27.13 -23.88
CA HIS A 18 -12.46 26.03 -22.95
C HIS A 18 -11.22 25.15 -23.06
N PRO A 19 -10.48 24.92 -21.97
CA PRO A 19 -9.49 23.86 -21.94
C PRO A 19 -10.20 22.51 -22.03
N ASP A 20 -9.61 21.62 -22.81
CA ASP A 20 -9.96 20.22 -22.98
C ASP A 20 -10.09 19.51 -21.61
N PRO A 21 -11.25 18.90 -21.28
CA PRO A 21 -11.38 18.00 -20.15
C PRO A 21 -11.39 16.54 -20.65
N ALA A 22 -10.30 16.08 -21.28
CA ALA A 22 -10.06 14.66 -21.50
C ALA A 22 -9.08 14.09 -20.44
N ALA A 23 -9.30 14.45 -19.17
CA ALA A 23 -8.88 13.60 -18.05
C ALA A 23 -10.01 12.59 -17.83
N GLY A 24 -9.86 11.40 -18.42
CA GLY A 24 -10.73 10.27 -18.10
C GLY A 24 -10.75 10.02 -16.59
N PRO A 25 -11.83 9.43 -16.04
CA PRO A 25 -11.90 9.17 -14.61
C PRO A 25 -10.75 8.24 -14.24
N HIS A 26 -9.81 8.78 -13.46
CA HIS A 26 -8.89 7.98 -12.66
C HIS A 26 -9.75 6.95 -11.92
N PRO A 27 -9.41 5.64 -11.98
CA PRO A 27 -10.06 4.69 -11.11
C PRO A 27 -9.67 5.06 -9.67
N VAL A 28 -10.58 5.76 -9.00
CA VAL A 28 -10.66 5.79 -7.54
C VAL A 28 -10.97 4.36 -7.10
N GLY A 29 -9.91 3.58 -6.93
CA GLY A 29 -9.95 2.26 -6.32
C GLY A 29 -10.24 2.40 -4.83
N ARG A 30 -11.49 2.67 -4.50
CA ARG A 30 -12.05 2.64 -3.15
C ARG A 30 -12.55 1.23 -2.89
N GLY A 31 -11.93 0.51 -1.96
CA GLY A 31 -12.53 -0.70 -1.38
C GLY A 31 -11.49 -1.73 -0.92
N VAL A 32 -11.37 -1.87 0.40
CA VAL A 32 -10.78 -3.01 1.15
C VAL A 32 -9.33 -3.39 0.85
N ALA A 33 -8.46 -3.22 1.86
CA ALA A 33 -7.19 -3.95 2.10
C ALA A 33 -6.71 -4.83 0.92
N GLY A 34 -6.04 -4.23 -0.06
CA GLY A 34 -5.54 -4.91 -1.23
C GLY A 34 -4.47 -5.93 -0.86
N ARG A 35 -4.88 -7.19 -0.68
CA ARG A 35 -3.98 -8.33 -0.80
C ARG A 35 -3.66 -8.48 -2.28
N LEU A 36 -2.75 -7.64 -2.77
CA LEU A 36 -2.28 -7.73 -4.15
C LEU A 36 -1.64 -9.11 -4.33
N ILE A 37 -2.22 -9.93 -5.21
CA ILE A 37 -1.60 -11.19 -5.63
C ILE A 37 -0.69 -10.85 -6.81
N ILE A 38 0.55 -11.30 -6.74
CA ILE A 38 1.54 -11.13 -7.79
C ILE A 38 2.11 -12.49 -8.21
N HIS A 39 2.35 -12.67 -9.49
CA HIS A 39 3.02 -13.87 -9.99
C HIS A 39 4.51 -13.85 -9.66
N ALA A 40 5.08 -15.01 -9.33
CA ALA A 40 6.49 -15.15 -8.96
C ALA A 40 7.45 -14.63 -10.04
N ASP A 41 7.13 -14.83 -11.33
CA ASP A 41 7.95 -14.33 -12.43
C ASP A 41 7.98 -12.79 -12.47
N GLU A 42 6.81 -12.15 -12.37
CA GLU A 42 6.70 -10.69 -12.33
C GLU A 42 7.45 -10.11 -11.12
N LEU A 43 7.30 -10.74 -9.96
CA LEU A 43 7.99 -10.33 -8.74
C LEU A 43 9.52 -10.48 -8.88
N ALA A 44 10.00 -11.57 -9.46
CA ALA A 44 11.42 -11.80 -9.69
C ALA A 44 12.01 -10.77 -10.68
N GLN A 45 11.24 -10.38 -11.71
CA GLN A 45 11.63 -9.32 -12.63
C GLN A 45 11.74 -7.97 -11.92
N MET A 46 10.76 -7.59 -11.10
CA MET A 46 10.83 -6.36 -10.31
C MET A 46 12.02 -6.37 -9.35
N TRP A 47 12.27 -7.50 -8.68
CA TRP A 47 13.41 -7.66 -7.77
C TRP A 47 14.75 -7.45 -8.48
N LYS A 48 14.87 -7.97 -9.70
CA LYS A 48 16.05 -7.80 -10.56
C LYS A 48 16.23 -6.35 -11.02
N VAL A 49 15.14 -5.66 -11.38
CA VAL A 49 15.19 -4.23 -11.76
C VAL A 49 15.69 -3.37 -10.61
N LEU A 50 15.28 -3.68 -9.37
CA LEU A 50 15.75 -3.01 -8.16
C LEU A 50 17.19 -3.39 -7.77
N SER A 51 17.83 -4.31 -8.50
CA SER A 51 19.19 -4.81 -8.22
C SER A 51 19.36 -5.36 -6.79
N LEU A 52 18.29 -5.97 -6.25
CA LEU A 52 18.30 -6.55 -4.91
C LEU A 52 18.95 -7.96 -4.93
N PRO A 53 19.55 -8.41 -3.81
CA PRO A 53 20.25 -9.69 -3.76
C PRO A 53 19.32 -10.88 -4.05
N THR A 54 19.71 -11.76 -4.98
CA THR A 54 18.92 -12.95 -5.34
C THR A 54 18.83 -13.95 -4.18
N ASP A 55 19.88 -14.09 -3.36
CA ASP A 55 19.86 -14.93 -2.17
C ASP A 55 18.80 -14.50 -1.17
N LEU A 56 18.60 -13.18 -1.01
CA LEU A 56 17.55 -12.64 -0.15
C LEU A 56 16.16 -12.99 -0.72
N PHE A 57 15.97 -12.83 -2.03
CA PHE A 57 14.72 -13.22 -2.69
C PHE A 57 14.37 -14.69 -2.43
N ASN A 58 15.32 -15.59 -2.67
CA ASN A 58 15.13 -17.03 -2.48
C ASN A 58 14.84 -17.39 -1.02
N SER A 59 15.53 -16.72 -0.08
CA SER A 59 15.29 -16.89 1.35
C SER A 59 13.86 -16.49 1.72
N VAL A 60 13.41 -15.32 1.26
CA VAL A 60 12.04 -14.83 1.50
C VAL A 60 11.00 -15.77 0.89
N MET A 61 11.21 -16.23 -0.35
CA MET A 61 10.35 -17.20 -1.03
C MET A 61 10.21 -18.50 -0.23
N ASN A 62 11.32 -19.02 0.29
CA ASN A 62 11.35 -20.25 1.06
C ASN A 62 10.68 -20.09 2.45
N VAL A 63 10.97 -19.00 3.17
CA VAL A 63 10.37 -18.71 4.48
C VAL A 63 8.85 -18.54 4.36
N GLY A 64 8.39 -17.77 3.38
CA GLY A 64 6.97 -17.56 3.12
C GLY A 64 6.26 -18.75 2.47
N ARG A 65 7.02 -19.79 2.07
CA ARG A 65 6.53 -20.95 1.30
C ARG A 65 5.70 -20.52 0.08
N PHE A 66 6.14 -19.44 -0.57
CA PHE A 66 5.46 -18.88 -1.72
C PHE A 66 5.66 -19.77 -2.95
N THR A 67 4.65 -19.81 -3.81
CA THR A 67 4.67 -20.61 -5.04
C THR A 67 4.48 -19.68 -6.25
N GLU A 68 3.54 -19.98 -7.14
CA GLU A 68 3.32 -19.20 -8.36
C GLU A 68 2.59 -17.88 -8.08
N GLU A 69 1.59 -17.90 -7.20
CA GLU A 69 0.82 -16.74 -6.76
C GLU A 69 1.25 -16.34 -5.35
N ILE A 70 1.60 -15.06 -5.19
CA ILE A 70 2.21 -14.54 -3.96
C ILE A 70 1.35 -13.40 -3.43
N GLU A 71 0.96 -13.49 -2.16
CA GLU A 71 0.41 -12.35 -1.44
C GLU A 71 1.51 -11.31 -1.23
N TRP A 72 1.51 -10.24 -2.04
CA TRP A 72 2.54 -9.19 -2.06
C TRP A 72 2.88 -8.65 -0.68
N LEU A 73 1.86 -8.38 0.16
CA LEU A 73 2.08 -7.84 1.50
C LEU A 73 2.81 -8.81 2.43
N LYS A 74 2.58 -10.12 2.28
CA LYS A 74 3.31 -11.15 3.03
C LYS A 74 4.76 -11.23 2.58
N PHE A 75 4.98 -11.20 1.27
CA PHE A 75 6.33 -11.17 0.71
C PHE A 75 7.09 -9.92 1.17
N LEU A 76 6.47 -8.74 1.08
CA LEU A 76 7.06 -7.48 1.52
C LEU A 76 7.38 -7.50 3.01
N ALA A 77 6.49 -8.04 3.85
CA ALA A 77 6.73 -8.18 5.29
C ALA A 77 7.99 -9.00 5.60
N LEU A 78 8.18 -10.12 4.90
CA LEU A 78 9.37 -10.97 5.06
C LEU A 78 10.63 -10.35 4.45
N ALA A 79 10.51 -9.65 3.33
CA ALA A 79 11.64 -8.91 2.76
C ALA A 79 12.10 -7.78 3.70
N CYS A 80 11.17 -7.10 4.38
CA CYS A 80 11.52 -6.08 5.37
C CYS A 80 12.03 -6.70 6.70
N SER A 81 11.64 -7.92 7.05
CA SER A 81 12.12 -8.57 8.28
C SER A 81 13.60 -8.92 8.20
N SER A 82 14.18 -9.08 7.01
CA SER A 82 15.63 -9.21 6.87
C SER A 82 16.41 -7.92 7.22
N LEU A 83 15.73 -6.77 7.24
CA LEU A 83 16.30 -5.46 7.61
C LEU A 83 15.99 -5.11 9.08
N GLY A 84 14.86 -5.59 9.60
CA GLY A 84 14.38 -5.31 10.95
C GLY A 84 14.78 -6.39 11.96
N VAL A 85 15.55 -6.02 12.98
CA VAL A 85 15.93 -6.95 14.06
C VAL A 85 14.79 -7.31 15.03
N THR A 86 13.65 -6.61 14.94
CA THR A 86 12.45 -6.87 15.76
C THR A 86 11.19 -6.67 14.92
N ILE A 87 10.08 -7.29 15.32
CA ILE A 87 8.77 -7.13 14.64
C ILE A 87 8.35 -5.66 14.57
N ALA A 88 8.55 -4.88 15.64
CA ALA A 88 8.29 -3.44 15.63
C ALA A 88 9.10 -2.68 14.56
N LYS A 89 10.39 -3.02 14.39
CA LYS A 89 11.23 -2.41 13.33
C LYS A 89 10.79 -2.85 11.94
N THR A 90 10.46 -4.12 11.76
CA THR A 90 9.93 -4.64 10.49
C THR A 90 8.64 -3.93 10.10
N LEU A 91 7.69 -3.79 11.03
CA LEU A 91 6.44 -3.08 10.81
C LEU A 91 6.66 -1.59 10.50
N LYS A 92 7.61 -0.95 11.17
CA LYS A 92 8.02 0.43 10.83
C LYS A 92 8.48 0.52 9.37
N ILE A 93 9.43 -0.32 8.96
CA ILE A 93 9.98 -0.31 7.59
C ILE A 93 8.87 -0.55 6.56
N VAL A 94 8.00 -1.54 6.79
CA VAL A 94 6.86 -1.82 5.90
C VAL A 94 5.90 -0.64 5.82
N CYS A 95 5.57 0.00 6.95
CA CYS A 95 4.71 1.18 6.94
C CYS A 95 5.34 2.34 6.15
N GLU A 96 6.66 2.52 6.25
CA GLU A 96 7.40 3.52 5.47
C GLU A 96 7.35 3.23 3.97
N VAL A 97 7.50 1.96 3.57
CA VAL A 97 7.43 1.54 2.16
C VAL A 97 6.01 1.67 1.58
N LEU A 98 4.98 1.33 2.36
CA LEU A 98 3.59 1.34 1.90
C LEU A 98 2.92 2.73 1.98
N SER A 99 3.47 3.64 2.78
CA SER A 99 2.92 4.98 2.97
C SER A 99 2.92 5.75 1.65
N SER A 100 1.73 6.19 1.22
CA SER A 100 1.54 6.95 -0.02
C SER A 100 1.65 8.47 0.18
N ASP A 101 1.87 8.91 1.42
CA ASP A 101 1.89 10.33 1.77
C ASP A 101 3.19 11.02 1.38
N HIS A 102 3.14 11.73 0.25
CA HIS A 102 4.11 12.73 -0.19
C HIS A 102 3.96 14.10 0.51
N ASP A 103 2.96 14.28 1.37
CA ASP A 103 2.62 15.57 2.02
C ASP A 103 3.54 15.94 3.21
N GLY A 104 4.58 15.15 3.48
CA GLY A 104 5.55 15.40 4.55
C GLY A 104 5.05 15.05 5.96
N GLY A 105 3.83 14.52 6.08
CA GLY A 105 3.32 13.92 7.32
C GLY A 105 4.03 12.59 7.67
N PRO A 106 3.88 12.10 8.92
CA PRO A 106 4.47 10.82 9.32
C PRO A 106 3.89 9.67 8.47
N PRO A 107 4.71 8.66 8.12
CA PRO A 107 4.28 7.51 7.34
C PRO A 107 3.08 6.83 7.99
N ARG A 108 2.05 6.57 7.19
CA ARG A 108 0.77 6.00 7.67
C ARG A 108 0.15 5.05 6.67
N ILE A 109 -0.52 4.05 7.20
CA ILE A 109 -1.22 3.02 6.41
C ILE A 109 -2.60 2.73 7.02
N PRO A 110 -3.53 2.13 6.27
CA PRO A 110 -4.78 1.63 6.84
C PRO A 110 -4.52 0.66 7.99
N PHE A 111 -5.25 0.80 9.09
CA PHE A 111 -5.07 -0.08 10.25
C PHE A 111 -5.31 -1.56 9.91
N SER A 112 -6.26 -1.87 9.02
CA SER A 112 -6.48 -3.24 8.54
C SER A 112 -5.26 -3.85 7.84
N THR A 113 -4.47 -3.04 7.14
CA THR A 113 -3.20 -3.48 6.55
C THR A 113 -2.18 -3.79 7.64
N PHE A 114 -2.07 -2.93 8.66
CA PHE A 114 -1.21 -3.19 9.81
C PHE A 114 -1.61 -4.45 10.59
N GLN A 115 -2.90 -4.67 10.82
CA GLN A 115 -3.42 -5.88 11.47
C GLN A 115 -2.97 -7.14 10.73
N PHE A 116 -3.12 -7.15 9.41
CA PHE A 116 -2.70 -8.25 8.56
C PHE A 116 -1.18 -8.51 8.68
N LEU A 117 -0.37 -7.46 8.56
CA LEU A 117 1.09 -7.55 8.62
C LEU A 117 1.57 -8.03 9.99
N TYR A 118 1.09 -7.44 11.09
CA TYR A 118 1.52 -7.82 12.43
C TYR A 118 1.15 -9.28 12.74
N THR A 119 -0.08 -9.68 12.40
CA THR A 119 -0.53 -11.06 12.59
C THR A 119 0.34 -12.04 11.81
N TYR A 120 0.62 -11.74 10.54
CA TYR A 120 1.42 -12.61 9.68
C TYR A 120 2.88 -12.72 10.16
N ILE A 121 3.52 -11.60 10.50
CA ILE A 121 4.89 -11.60 10.99
C ILE A 121 4.98 -12.39 12.30
N ALA A 122 4.05 -12.16 13.25
CA ALA A 122 4.01 -12.88 14.52
C ALA A 122 3.80 -14.39 14.34
N GLU A 123 2.98 -14.81 13.36
CA GLU A 123 2.78 -16.22 13.03
C GLU A 123 4.05 -16.88 12.46
N VAL A 124 4.77 -16.18 11.57
CA VAL A 124 6.02 -16.70 10.99
C VAL A 124 7.14 -16.75 12.03
N ASP A 125 7.23 -15.74 12.87
CA ASP A 125 8.21 -15.63 13.95
C ASP A 125 7.98 -16.69 15.05
N GLY A 126 6.72 -16.93 15.40
CA GLY A 126 6.31 -18.00 16.32
C GLY A 126 6.58 -17.74 17.79
N GLU A 127 7.26 -16.64 18.15
CA GLU A 127 7.53 -16.30 19.55
C GLU A 127 6.34 -15.61 20.23
N ILE A 128 5.53 -14.88 19.46
CA ILE A 128 4.36 -14.15 19.98
C ILE A 128 3.08 -14.99 19.87
N SER A 129 2.42 -15.22 21.01
CA SER A 129 1.14 -15.91 21.05
C SER A 129 0.01 -15.13 20.34
N ALA A 130 -0.91 -15.85 19.67
CA ALA A 130 -2.06 -15.24 19.00
C ALA A 130 -2.94 -14.41 19.94
N SER A 131 -3.03 -14.77 21.22
CA SER A 131 -3.78 -14.01 22.23
C SER A 131 -3.11 -12.67 22.55
N HIS A 132 -1.78 -12.61 22.54
CA HIS A 132 -1.03 -11.35 22.68
C HIS A 132 -1.21 -10.46 21.45
N VAL A 133 -1.09 -11.03 20.24
CA VAL A 133 -1.36 -10.31 18.99
C VAL A 133 -2.76 -9.70 19.01
N SER A 134 -3.78 -10.52 19.31
CA SER A 134 -5.17 -10.06 19.39
C SER A 134 -5.36 -8.95 20.42
N ARG A 135 -4.81 -9.10 21.63
CA ARG A 135 -4.89 -8.08 22.68
C ARG A 135 -4.27 -6.76 22.24
N MET A 136 -3.09 -6.79 21.62
CA MET A 136 -2.42 -5.58 21.14
C MET A 136 -3.19 -4.92 20.00
N LEU A 137 -3.71 -5.70 19.05
CA LEU A 137 -4.54 -5.15 17.98
C LEU A 137 -5.82 -4.52 18.50
N SER A 138 -6.51 -5.14 19.45
CA SER A 138 -7.69 -4.55 20.09
C SER A 138 -7.37 -3.26 20.85
N TYR A 139 -6.24 -3.21 21.57
CA TYR A 139 -5.81 -1.99 22.24
C TYR A 139 -5.54 -0.87 21.24
N ILE A 140 -4.79 -1.15 20.17
CA ILE A 140 -4.48 -0.15 19.14
C ILE A 140 -5.77 0.37 18.50
N GLU A 141 -6.67 -0.53 18.10
CA GLU A 141 -7.95 -0.18 17.47
C GLU A 141 -8.81 0.76 18.34
N GLN A 142 -8.87 0.51 19.64
CA GLN A 142 -9.74 1.26 20.56
C GLN A 142 -9.12 2.57 21.04
N GLU A 143 -7.83 2.57 21.32
CA GLU A 143 -7.18 3.65 22.08
C GLU A 143 -6.26 4.53 21.22
N VAL A 144 -5.88 4.06 20.03
CA VAL A 144 -4.86 4.70 19.19
C VAL A 144 -5.40 5.11 17.84
N ILE A 145 -6.23 4.27 17.21
CA ILE A 145 -6.78 4.56 15.89
C ILE A 145 -7.87 5.63 15.99
N GLY A 146 -7.63 6.75 15.29
CA GLY A 146 -8.60 7.83 15.14
C GLY A 146 -9.68 7.55 14.09
N PRO A 147 -10.62 8.49 13.87
CA PRO A 147 -11.74 8.32 12.94
C PRO A 147 -11.34 8.10 11.48
N ASP A 148 -10.10 8.43 11.12
CA ASP A 148 -9.52 8.23 9.79
C ASP A 148 -9.16 6.76 9.51
N GLY A 149 -9.12 5.90 10.54
CA GLY A 149 -8.82 4.47 10.37
C GLY A 149 -7.38 4.15 9.97
N LEU A 150 -6.48 5.12 10.10
CA LEU A 150 -5.06 4.98 9.78
C LEU A 150 -4.21 4.82 11.05
N ILE A 151 -3.14 4.04 10.91
CA ILE A 151 -2.07 3.94 11.91
C ILE A 151 -0.80 4.59 11.38
N LYS A 152 -0.13 5.38 12.21
CA LYS A 152 1.15 6.04 11.91
C LYS A 152 2.29 5.27 12.55
N VAL A 153 3.50 5.40 12.02
CA VAL A 153 4.71 4.80 12.63
C VAL A 153 4.88 5.21 14.10
N ASN A 154 4.59 6.46 14.45
CA ASN A 154 4.75 6.96 15.81
C ASN A 154 3.76 6.32 16.81
N ASP A 155 2.60 5.85 16.34
CA ASP A 155 1.54 5.29 17.18
C ASP A 155 1.97 4.00 17.90
N PHE A 156 2.90 3.25 17.32
CA PHE A 156 3.43 2.01 17.90
C PHE A 156 4.92 2.06 18.25
N THR A 157 5.67 3.06 17.78
CA THR A 157 7.10 3.22 18.13
C THR A 157 7.34 4.16 19.30
N GLN A 158 6.44 5.12 19.56
CA GLN A 158 6.53 6.06 20.67
C GLN A 158 5.51 5.80 21.78
N ASN A 159 4.63 4.81 21.59
CA ASN A 159 3.62 4.45 22.59
C ASN A 159 4.13 3.28 23.46
N PRO A 160 4.48 3.52 24.73
CA PRO A 160 5.02 2.47 25.61
C PRO A 160 3.99 1.36 25.94
N ARG A 161 2.71 1.59 25.65
CA ARG A 161 1.66 0.59 25.84
C ARG A 161 1.54 -0.38 24.66
N VAL A 162 2.08 -0.03 23.50
CA VAL A 162 2.10 -0.88 22.32
C VAL A 162 3.37 -1.72 22.35
N ARG A 163 3.25 -3.00 22.69
CA ARG A 163 4.37 -3.95 22.76
C ARG A 163 4.22 -5.02 21.67
N LEU A 164 5.00 -4.86 20.61
CA LEU A 164 4.98 -5.73 19.42
C LEU A 164 6.10 -6.78 19.48
N GLU A 165 6.41 -7.26 20.67
CA GLU A 165 7.45 -8.23 21.02
C GLU A 165 6.90 -9.17 22.09
#